data_AF-A0A4Q7XYC1-F1
#
_entry.id   AF-A0A4Q7XYC1-F1
#
_cell.length_a   1.000
_cell.length_b   1.000
_cell.length_c   1.000
_cell.angle_alpha   90.00
_cell.angle_beta   90.00
_cell.angle_gamma   90.00
#
_symmetry.space_group_name_H-M   'P 1'
#
loop_
_entity.id
_entity.type
_entity.pdbx_description
1 polymer ?
#
loop_
_entity_poly.entity_id
_entity_poly.type
_entity_poly.pdbx_seq_one_letter_code
_entity_poly.pdbx_strand_id
1 'polypeptide(L)'
;MSRRALNLSETGDESCNFCGELVRVEVLDYFAEDRSFTLDTCCGELHEFAVTHLPNLSRKEFATWFESSCGVGVRQIITQETPTWCVDTGLSFCPVTWQEAKAFVSQHHRNNAAPQGWKFGHGLRSCGELVAVVTAGRPVAPNIDHRKVIEVTRLCVKDLFPRKLGWNACTMLYGWVFREAERKGYQKVVTYTHLHESGVSLRAAGFFEDGLTAGGSWHRANRPRPNAPEPSKKRRWIRDLIKSDAAPPRQLALFPKLQKECSDTYLERLAS
;
A
#
# COMPACT_ATOMS: atom_id res chain seq x y z
N MET A 1 12.13 31.58 -8.09
CA MET A 1 11.52 30.81 -6.98
C MET A 1 12.65 30.50 -6.01
N SER A 2 12.54 30.98 -4.76
CA SER A 2 13.64 30.95 -3.80
C SER A 2 13.97 29.51 -3.40
N ARG A 3 15.20 29.07 -3.72
CA ARG A 3 15.76 27.77 -3.35
C ARG A 3 16.13 27.85 -1.88
N ARG A 4 15.46 27.08 -1.03
CA ARG A 4 15.76 27.06 0.41
C ARG A 4 16.72 25.91 0.68
N ALA A 5 18.00 26.23 0.85
CA ALA A 5 19.01 25.31 1.34
C ALA A 5 18.63 24.82 2.75
N LEU A 6 19.02 23.59 3.10
CA LEU A 6 19.00 23.17 4.50
C LEU A 6 19.99 24.05 5.27
N ASN A 7 19.49 24.93 6.14
CA ASN A 7 20.33 25.61 7.12
C ASN A 7 20.78 24.58 8.15
N LEU A 8 21.95 23.99 7.89
CA LEU A 8 22.67 23.13 8.83
C LEU A 8 23.53 23.96 9.80
N SER A 9 23.55 25.29 9.68
CA SER A 9 24.18 26.19 10.63
C SER A 9 23.23 26.51 11.80
N GLU A 10 23.59 26.06 13.00
CA GLU A 10 22.86 26.39 14.25
C GLU A 10 22.93 27.90 14.58
N THR A 11 23.93 28.58 14.02
CA THR A 11 24.12 30.03 14.02
C THR A 11 23.59 30.55 12.70
N GLY A 12 22.71 31.55 12.66
CA GLY A 12 22.10 32.10 11.42
C GLY A 12 23.06 32.76 10.41
N ASP A 13 24.31 32.34 10.38
CA ASP A 13 25.34 32.58 9.39
C ASP A 13 25.20 31.52 8.28
N GLU A 14 25.10 31.96 7.02
CA GLU A 14 25.01 31.07 5.85
C GLU A 14 26.39 30.51 5.46
N SER A 15 27.45 30.82 6.21
CA SER A 15 28.80 30.30 5.99
C SER A 15 29.00 28.88 6.53
N CYS A 16 29.82 28.10 5.83
CA CYS A 16 30.16 26.74 6.15
C CYS A 16 31.24 26.71 7.23
N ASN A 17 30.96 26.02 8.33
CA ASN A 17 31.89 25.87 9.45
C ASN A 17 33.22 25.15 9.09
N PHE A 18 33.29 24.50 7.92
CA PHE A 18 34.47 23.76 7.47
C PHE A 18 35.36 24.56 6.52
N CYS A 19 34.78 25.18 5.49
CA CYS A 19 35.55 25.89 4.45
C CYS A 19 35.34 27.41 4.43
N GLY A 20 34.41 27.96 5.22
CA GLY A 20 34.10 29.40 5.27
C GLY A 20 33.28 29.93 4.10
N GLU A 21 33.05 29.14 3.04
CA GLU A 21 32.20 29.47 1.91
C GLU A 21 30.71 29.35 2.26
N LEU A 22 29.81 29.86 1.40
CA LEU A 22 28.37 29.65 1.59
C LEU A 22 28.01 28.15 1.65
N VAL A 23 27.20 27.77 2.64
CA VAL A 23 26.73 26.39 2.84
C VAL A 23 25.96 25.94 1.61
N ARG A 24 26.43 24.84 1.01
CA ARG A 24 25.74 24.14 -0.08
C ARG A 24 25.63 22.67 0.29
N VAL A 25 24.40 22.16 0.35
CA VAL A 25 24.08 20.73 0.45
C VAL A 25 22.82 20.50 -0.39
N GLU A 26 23.02 20.11 -1.63
CA GLU A 26 21.95 19.93 -2.62
C GLU A 26 22.06 18.54 -3.27
N VAL A 27 20.95 18.08 -3.84
CA VAL A 27 20.97 16.91 -4.73
C VAL A 27 21.61 17.34 -6.05
N LEU A 28 22.73 16.72 -6.42
CA LEU A 28 23.41 16.97 -7.70
C LEU A 28 22.68 16.25 -8.82
N ASP A 29 22.64 14.93 -8.75
CA ASP A 29 21.94 14.06 -9.70
C ASP A 29 20.95 13.17 -8.97
N TYR A 30 19.79 12.96 -9.60
CA TYR A 30 18.81 11.96 -9.21
C TYR A 30 18.60 10.96 -10.36
N PHE A 31 18.81 9.69 -10.07
CA PHE A 31 18.68 8.59 -11.03
C PHE A 31 17.35 7.88 -10.78
N ALA A 32 16.37 8.04 -11.68
CA ALA A 32 15.02 7.53 -11.47
C ALA A 32 14.96 5.99 -11.55
N GLU A 33 15.87 5.39 -12.31
CA GLU A 33 15.95 3.96 -12.61
C GLU A 33 16.25 3.13 -11.35
N ASP A 34 17.26 3.53 -10.58
CA ASP A 34 17.67 2.86 -9.34
C ASP A 34 17.31 3.67 -8.08
N ARG A 35 16.73 4.85 -8.27
CA ARG A 35 16.28 5.78 -7.22
C ARG A 35 17.41 6.29 -6.36
N SER A 36 18.65 6.22 -6.85
CA SER A 36 19.82 6.75 -6.18
C SER A 36 19.98 8.24 -6.45
N PHE A 37 20.80 8.89 -5.64
CA PHE A 37 21.13 10.30 -5.83
C PHE A 37 22.53 10.61 -5.30
N THR A 38 23.13 11.69 -5.82
CA THR A 38 24.42 12.22 -5.39
C THR A 38 24.24 13.59 -4.74
N LEU A 39 25.21 13.99 -3.91
CA LEU A 39 25.21 15.27 -3.23
C LEU A 39 26.21 16.23 -3.88
N ASP A 40 25.80 17.48 -4.06
CA ASP A 40 26.71 18.61 -4.26
C ASP A 40 26.87 19.35 -2.93
N THR A 41 28.11 19.42 -2.45
CA THR A 41 28.47 20.13 -1.23
C THR A 41 29.59 21.13 -1.47
N CYS A 42 29.65 22.18 -0.65
CA CYS A 42 30.69 23.21 -0.81
C CYS A 42 32.11 22.71 -0.51
N CYS A 43 32.28 21.68 0.32
CA CYS A 43 33.56 21.01 0.58
C CYS A 43 33.37 19.53 0.97
N GLY A 44 34.49 18.80 1.11
CA GLY A 44 34.49 17.37 1.44
C GLY A 44 34.09 17.07 2.89
N GLU A 45 34.47 17.91 3.83
CA GLU A 45 34.10 17.75 5.24
C GLU A 45 32.59 17.92 5.45
N LEU A 46 31.98 18.89 4.75
CA LEU A 46 30.53 19.03 4.74
C LEU A 46 29.84 17.85 4.03
N HIS A 47 30.49 17.25 3.03
CA HIS A 47 29.99 16.03 2.38
C HIS A 47 29.88 14.88 3.38
N GLU A 48 30.96 14.60 4.11
CA GLU A 48 30.98 13.54 5.13
C GLU A 48 29.95 13.81 6.25
N PHE A 49 29.83 15.08 6.66
CA PHE A 49 28.81 15.49 7.61
C PHE A 49 27.39 15.26 7.08
N ALA A 50 27.09 15.69 5.85
CA ALA A 50 25.77 15.49 5.23
C ALA A 50 25.43 14.00 5.07
N VAL A 51 26.41 13.19 4.67
CA VAL A 51 26.24 11.73 4.57
C VAL A 51 25.86 11.11 5.92
N THR A 52 26.40 11.58 7.03
CA THR A 52 26.04 11.03 8.35
C THR A 52 24.72 11.58 8.90
N HIS A 53 24.32 12.79 8.52
CA HIS A 53 23.18 13.50 9.12
C HIS A 53 21.86 13.39 8.34
N LEU A 54 21.89 13.36 7.01
CA LEU A 54 20.66 13.28 6.19
C LEU A 54 19.75 12.08 6.54
N PRO A 55 20.27 10.88 6.85
CA PRO A 55 19.45 9.75 7.30
C PRO A 55 18.69 9.99 8.61
N ASN A 56 19.18 10.91 9.45
CA ASN A 56 18.63 11.20 10.76
C ASN A 56 17.57 12.32 10.72
N LEU A 57 17.43 13.00 9.58
CA LEU A 57 16.36 13.97 9.39
C LEU A 57 14.99 13.32 9.55
N SER A 58 14.02 14.07 10.05
CA SER A 58 12.64 13.62 10.00
C SER A 58 12.20 13.45 8.55
N ARG A 59 11.21 12.57 8.32
CA ARG A 59 10.65 12.35 6.97
C ARG A 59 10.21 13.65 6.29
N LYS A 60 9.67 14.59 7.07
CA LYS A 60 9.19 15.88 6.57
C LYS A 60 10.35 16.78 6.14
N GLU A 61 11.39 16.88 6.96
CA GLU A 61 12.58 17.67 6.64
C GLU A 61 13.29 17.12 5.40
N PHE A 62 13.53 15.80 5.36
CA PHE A 62 14.15 15.15 4.21
C PHE A 62 13.34 15.35 2.93
N ALA A 63 12.02 15.11 2.97
CA ALA A 63 11.15 15.29 1.82
C ALA A 63 11.16 16.74 1.29
N THR A 64 11.08 17.71 2.21
CA THR A 64 11.08 19.14 1.85
C THR A 64 12.40 19.54 1.20
N TRP A 65 13.53 19.10 1.75
CA TRP A 65 14.86 19.38 1.21
C TRP A 65 15.10 18.71 -0.14
N PHE A 66 14.72 17.45 -0.28
CA PHE A 66 14.94 16.70 -1.52
C PHE A 66 14.12 17.31 -2.66
N GLU A 67 12.86 17.65 -2.39
CA GLU A 67 11.98 18.33 -3.33
C GLU A 67 12.47 19.73 -3.67
N SER A 68 13.00 20.50 -2.71
CA SER A 68 13.57 21.83 -2.99
C SER A 68 14.85 21.75 -3.83
N SER A 69 15.60 20.65 -3.74
CA SER A 69 16.84 20.44 -4.49
C SER A 69 16.61 20.04 -5.94
N CYS A 70 15.73 19.07 -6.20
CA CYS A 70 15.57 18.48 -7.54
C CYS A 70 14.13 18.48 -8.09
N GLY A 71 13.16 19.01 -7.34
CA GLY A 71 11.74 19.07 -7.75
C GLY A 71 11.01 17.72 -7.65
N VAL A 72 11.62 16.69 -7.07
CA VAL A 72 11.02 15.35 -6.95
C VAL A 72 10.47 15.14 -5.55
N GLY A 73 9.17 14.84 -5.46
CA GLY A 73 8.54 14.47 -4.20
C GLY A 73 8.98 13.08 -3.73
N VAL A 74 9.52 13.01 -2.51
CA VAL A 74 9.94 11.76 -1.85
C VAL A 74 9.31 11.63 -0.47
N ARG A 75 9.26 10.41 0.05
CA ARG A 75 8.74 10.10 1.38
C ARG A 75 9.81 9.95 2.44
N GLN A 76 10.93 9.34 2.07
CA GLN A 76 12.05 9.02 2.96
C GLN A 76 13.24 8.55 2.13
N ILE A 77 14.43 8.68 2.72
CA ILE A 77 15.61 7.95 2.31
C ILE A 77 15.56 6.51 2.83
N ILE A 78 16.16 5.60 2.07
CA ILE A 78 16.38 4.21 2.44
C ILE A 78 17.90 3.99 2.45
N THR A 79 18.39 3.57 3.62
CA THR A 79 19.81 3.39 3.91
C THR A 79 20.17 1.93 4.21
N GLN A 80 19.16 1.04 4.22
CA GLN A 80 19.32 -0.38 4.49
C GLN A 80 19.00 -1.18 3.24
N GLU A 81 19.62 -2.34 3.12
CA GLU A 81 19.43 -3.25 1.98
C GLU A 81 19.85 -2.62 0.63
N THR A 82 20.71 -1.61 0.61
CA THR A 82 21.20 -0.98 -0.64
C THR A 82 22.68 -0.62 -0.54
N PRO A 83 23.46 -0.73 -1.64
CA PRO A 83 24.87 -0.34 -1.65
C PRO A 83 25.07 1.18 -1.65
N THR A 84 24.05 1.92 -2.11
CA THR A 84 23.96 3.38 -2.15
C THR A 84 22.63 3.82 -1.54
N TRP A 85 22.52 5.09 -1.15
CA TRP A 85 21.24 5.63 -0.72
C TRP A 85 20.23 5.61 -1.86
N CYS A 86 19.01 5.17 -1.56
CA CYS A 86 17.89 5.31 -2.48
C CYS A 86 16.68 5.97 -1.82
N VAL A 87 15.77 6.52 -2.63
CA VAL A 87 14.58 7.21 -2.12
C VAL A 87 13.28 6.46 -2.41
N ASP A 88 12.36 6.57 -1.47
CA ASP A 88 10.97 6.11 -1.63
C ASP A 88 10.12 7.26 -2.17
N THR A 89 9.77 7.25 -3.46
CA THR A 89 8.85 8.24 -4.06
C THR A 89 7.38 7.97 -3.73
N GLY A 90 7.08 6.89 -3.00
CA GLY A 90 5.73 6.43 -2.75
C GLY A 90 5.09 5.66 -3.90
N LEU A 91 3.85 5.25 -3.64
CA LEU A 91 2.97 4.54 -4.56
C LEU A 91 1.75 5.41 -4.88
N SER A 92 1.37 5.47 -6.16
CA SER A 92 0.17 6.16 -6.61
C SER A 92 -0.72 5.22 -7.43
N PHE A 93 -2.04 5.40 -7.32
CA PHE A 93 -3.00 4.63 -8.13
C PHE A 93 -2.92 5.05 -9.60
N CYS A 94 -3.04 4.09 -10.50
CA CYS A 94 -3.10 4.34 -11.94
C CYS A 94 -4.09 3.38 -12.63
N PRO A 95 -4.90 3.87 -13.60
CA PRO A 95 -5.72 2.98 -14.40
C PRO A 95 -4.83 2.02 -15.18
N VAL A 96 -5.32 0.79 -15.35
CA VAL A 96 -4.72 -0.21 -16.22
C VAL A 96 -5.83 -0.83 -17.04
N THR A 97 -5.51 -1.20 -18.27
CA THR A 97 -6.35 -2.05 -19.10
C THR A 97 -6.21 -3.50 -18.67
N TRP A 98 -7.14 -4.34 -19.12
CA TRP A 98 -7.06 -5.78 -18.87
C TRP A 98 -5.79 -6.39 -19.48
N GLN A 99 -5.41 -5.93 -20.66
CA GLN A 99 -4.25 -6.44 -21.39
C GLN A 99 -2.95 -6.10 -20.66
N GLU A 100 -2.79 -4.87 -20.17
CA GLU A 100 -1.65 -4.46 -19.35
C GLU A 100 -1.56 -5.27 -18.06
N ALA A 101 -2.67 -5.41 -17.33
CA ALA A 101 -2.70 -6.22 -16.11
C ALA A 101 -2.37 -7.70 -16.38
N LYS A 102 -2.88 -8.25 -17.49
CA LYS A 102 -2.59 -9.62 -17.91
C LYS A 102 -1.11 -9.81 -18.23
N ALA A 103 -0.52 -8.88 -19.01
CA ALA A 103 0.90 -8.91 -19.35
C ALA A 103 1.78 -8.81 -18.10
N PHE A 104 1.47 -7.87 -17.21
CA PHE A 104 2.18 -7.68 -15.94
C PHE A 104 2.14 -8.93 -15.06
N VAL A 105 0.97 -9.55 -14.90
CA VAL A 105 0.83 -10.80 -14.12
C VAL A 105 1.63 -11.93 -14.76
N SER A 106 1.58 -12.10 -16.09
CA SER A 106 2.37 -13.13 -16.77
C SER A 106 3.88 -12.96 -16.55
N GLN A 107 4.36 -11.72 -16.49
CA GLN A 107 5.78 -11.42 -16.32
C GLN A 107 6.26 -11.57 -14.87
N HIS A 108 5.45 -11.19 -13.89
CA HIS A 108 5.91 -11.03 -12.50
C HIS A 108 5.28 -11.99 -11.48
N HIS A 109 4.19 -12.67 -11.81
CA HIS A 109 3.49 -13.51 -10.84
C HIS A 109 4.13 -14.90 -10.74
N ARG A 110 4.83 -15.14 -9.62
CA ARG A 110 5.62 -16.36 -9.37
C ARG A 110 4.84 -17.68 -9.50
N ASN A 111 3.60 -17.70 -9.00
CA ASN A 111 2.88 -18.96 -8.78
C ASN A 111 1.66 -19.19 -9.70
N ASN A 112 1.11 -18.16 -10.34
CA ASN A 112 -0.17 -18.26 -11.03
C ASN A 112 -0.09 -17.59 -12.40
N ALA A 113 -0.57 -18.28 -13.42
CA ALA A 113 -0.80 -17.70 -14.74
C ALA A 113 -1.77 -16.52 -14.68
N ALA A 114 -1.72 -15.64 -15.67
CA ALA A 114 -2.63 -14.52 -15.78
C ALA A 114 -4.11 -14.94 -15.81
N PRO A 115 -5.04 -14.09 -15.31
CA PRO A 115 -6.44 -14.45 -15.22
C PRO A 115 -7.05 -14.49 -16.63
N GLN A 116 -7.99 -15.42 -16.85
CA GLN A 116 -8.66 -15.60 -18.15
C GLN A 116 -9.62 -14.45 -18.51
N GLY A 117 -10.01 -13.66 -17.53
CA GLY A 117 -10.85 -12.50 -17.68
C GLY A 117 -10.96 -11.75 -16.36
N TRP A 118 -11.60 -10.60 -16.38
CA TRP A 118 -11.86 -9.81 -15.18
C TRP A 118 -13.23 -9.12 -15.25
N LYS A 119 -13.64 -8.53 -14.14
CA LYS A 119 -14.72 -7.54 -14.08
C LYS A 119 -14.16 -6.13 -14.00
N PHE A 120 -13.09 -5.96 -13.25
CA PHE A 120 -12.36 -4.71 -13.09
C PHE A 120 -10.99 -4.98 -12.47
N GLY A 121 -10.13 -3.97 -12.47
CA GLY A 121 -8.83 -4.01 -11.84
C GLY A 121 -8.14 -2.65 -11.89
N HIS A 122 -6.98 -2.56 -11.26
CA HIS A 122 -6.23 -1.33 -11.11
C HIS A 122 -4.74 -1.58 -10.94
N GLY A 123 -3.93 -0.53 -11.06
CA GLY A 123 -2.49 -0.60 -10.85
C GLY A 123 -1.97 0.41 -9.84
N LEU A 124 -0.72 0.20 -9.43
CA LEU A 124 0.08 1.16 -8.69
C LEU A 124 1.33 1.52 -9.47
N ARG A 125 1.68 2.80 -9.49
CA ARG A 125 2.96 3.31 -10.01
C ARG A 125 3.89 3.78 -8.90
N SER A 126 5.18 3.72 -9.18
CA SER A 126 6.26 4.27 -8.36
C SER A 126 7.37 4.74 -9.30
N CYS A 127 7.91 5.94 -9.10
CA CYS A 127 8.85 6.57 -10.06
C CYS A 127 8.37 6.51 -11.52
N GLY A 128 7.06 6.74 -11.77
CA GLY A 128 6.48 6.65 -13.12
C GLY A 128 6.28 5.23 -13.66
N GLU A 129 6.84 4.20 -13.04
CA GLU A 129 6.77 2.81 -13.49
C GLU A 129 5.58 2.05 -12.87
N LEU A 130 4.92 1.16 -13.62
CA LEU A 130 3.91 0.25 -13.08
C LEU A 130 4.60 -0.81 -12.20
N VAL A 131 4.25 -0.87 -10.91
CA VAL A 131 4.90 -1.77 -9.93
C VAL A 131 3.97 -2.83 -9.34
N ALA A 132 2.66 -2.64 -9.45
CA ALA A 132 1.69 -3.63 -8.99
C ALA A 132 0.38 -3.53 -9.75
N VAL A 133 -0.33 -4.65 -9.84
CA VAL A 133 -1.68 -4.74 -10.40
C VAL A 133 -2.59 -5.61 -9.55
N VAL A 134 -3.89 -5.31 -9.59
CA VAL A 134 -4.94 -6.15 -9.03
C VAL A 134 -6.01 -6.41 -10.08
N THR A 135 -6.53 -7.63 -10.10
CA THR A 135 -7.64 -8.04 -10.94
C THR A 135 -8.70 -8.69 -10.08
N ALA A 136 -9.95 -8.32 -10.31
CA ALA A 136 -11.12 -8.89 -9.66
C ALA A 136 -12.07 -9.47 -10.71
N GLY A 137 -12.62 -10.66 -10.45
CA GLY A 137 -13.40 -11.42 -11.41
C GLY A 137 -14.48 -12.27 -10.77
N ARG A 138 -15.22 -13.02 -11.61
CA ARG A 138 -16.20 -13.99 -11.12
C ARG A 138 -15.48 -15.04 -10.26
N PRO A 139 -16.01 -15.38 -9.08
CA PRO A 139 -15.47 -16.47 -8.27
C PRO A 139 -15.32 -17.76 -9.08
N VAL A 140 -14.18 -18.43 -8.94
CA VAL A 140 -13.90 -19.69 -9.66
C VAL A 140 -14.70 -20.85 -9.05
N ALA A 141 -14.98 -20.80 -7.75
CA ALA A 141 -15.75 -21.82 -7.06
C ALA A 141 -17.24 -21.74 -7.47
N PRO A 142 -17.86 -22.84 -7.94
CA PRO A 142 -19.20 -22.82 -8.52
C PRO A 142 -20.31 -22.54 -7.49
N ASN A 143 -20.08 -22.86 -6.21
CA ASN A 143 -21.07 -22.70 -5.14
C ASN A 143 -21.12 -21.27 -4.56
N ILE A 144 -20.49 -20.29 -5.23
CA ILE A 144 -20.48 -18.89 -4.81
C ILE A 144 -21.36 -18.09 -5.77
N ASP A 145 -22.31 -17.32 -5.23
CA ASP A 145 -23.15 -16.41 -6.01
C ASP A 145 -22.32 -15.25 -6.57
N HIS A 146 -21.86 -15.41 -7.81
CA HIS A 146 -21.06 -14.42 -8.53
C HIS A 146 -21.79 -13.11 -8.85
N ARG A 147 -23.10 -13.00 -8.57
CA ARG A 147 -23.85 -11.74 -8.65
C ARG A 147 -23.65 -10.88 -7.40
N LYS A 148 -23.40 -11.52 -6.25
CA LYS A 148 -23.21 -10.85 -4.95
C LYS A 148 -21.73 -10.82 -4.53
N VAL A 149 -20.94 -11.77 -5.00
CA VAL A 149 -19.55 -11.96 -4.56
C VAL A 149 -18.59 -11.75 -5.72
N ILE A 150 -17.52 -10.99 -5.47
CA ILE A 150 -16.39 -10.82 -6.40
C ILE A 150 -15.13 -11.46 -5.81
N GLU A 151 -14.33 -12.12 -6.64
CA GLU A 151 -13.04 -12.69 -6.24
C GLU A 151 -11.89 -11.78 -6.67
N VAL A 152 -10.95 -11.45 -5.78
CA VAL A 152 -9.63 -10.95 -6.20
C VAL A 152 -8.88 -12.12 -6.79
N THR A 153 -8.87 -12.18 -8.12
CA THR A 153 -8.28 -13.29 -8.86
C THR A 153 -6.77 -13.20 -8.89
N ARG A 154 -6.20 -12.00 -9.02
CA ARG A 154 -4.74 -11.78 -8.92
C ARG A 154 -4.47 -10.47 -8.22
N LEU A 155 -3.46 -10.50 -7.37
CA LEU A 155 -2.75 -9.32 -6.90
C LEU A 155 -1.28 -9.62 -7.10
N CYS A 156 -0.63 -8.86 -7.96
CA CYS A 156 0.77 -9.05 -8.30
C CYS A 156 1.52 -7.75 -8.04
N VAL A 157 2.56 -7.84 -7.21
CA VAL A 157 3.55 -6.78 -7.01
C VAL A 157 4.83 -7.32 -7.62
N LYS A 158 5.48 -6.56 -8.51
CA LYS A 158 6.79 -6.98 -9.02
C LYS A 158 7.81 -7.01 -7.89
N ASP A 159 8.90 -7.74 -8.09
CA ASP A 159 9.98 -7.71 -7.12
C ASP A 159 10.60 -6.30 -7.12
N LEU A 160 10.61 -5.67 -5.95
CA LEU A 160 11.14 -4.33 -5.75
C LEU A 160 12.30 -4.43 -4.79
N PHE A 161 13.40 -3.78 -5.15
CA PHE A 161 14.59 -3.69 -4.33
C PHE A 161 14.90 -2.21 -4.04
N PRO A 162 15.04 -1.81 -2.76
CA PRO A 162 14.83 -2.63 -1.56
C PRO A 162 13.34 -2.98 -1.34
N ARG A 163 13.08 -4.05 -0.57
CA ARG A 163 11.71 -4.59 -0.38
C ARG A 163 10.75 -3.56 0.18
N LYS A 164 11.27 -2.61 0.96
CA LYS A 164 10.53 -1.52 1.58
C LYS A 164 9.77 -0.65 0.57
N LEU A 165 10.18 -0.59 -0.70
CA LEU A 165 9.47 0.18 -1.73
C LEU A 165 8.04 -0.33 -2.02
N GLY A 166 7.77 -1.61 -1.78
CA GLY A 166 6.46 -2.24 -2.03
C GLY A 166 5.58 -2.40 -0.79
N TRP A 167 5.95 -1.82 0.36
CA TRP A 167 5.44 -2.19 1.69
C TRP A 167 3.91 -2.15 1.86
N ASN A 168 3.23 -1.22 1.19
CA ASN A 168 1.77 -1.06 1.26
C ASN A 168 1.04 -1.36 -0.06
N ALA A 169 1.73 -1.87 -1.08
CA ALA A 169 1.14 -2.10 -2.41
C ALA A 169 -0.11 -3.01 -2.33
N CYS A 170 0.01 -4.14 -1.61
CA CYS A 170 -1.08 -5.10 -1.47
C CYS A 170 -2.30 -4.49 -0.76
N THR A 171 -2.09 -3.83 0.38
CA THR A 171 -3.18 -3.26 1.18
C THR A 171 -3.88 -2.11 0.46
N MET A 172 -3.15 -1.26 -0.26
CA MET A 172 -3.71 -0.21 -1.12
C MET A 172 -4.62 -0.80 -2.20
N LEU A 173 -4.15 -1.82 -2.91
CA LEU A 173 -4.93 -2.46 -3.98
C LEU A 173 -6.16 -3.19 -3.45
N TYR A 174 -6.07 -3.89 -2.31
CA TYR A 174 -7.26 -4.48 -1.67
C TYR A 174 -8.28 -3.40 -1.28
N GLY A 175 -7.82 -2.30 -0.65
CA GLY A 175 -8.67 -1.18 -0.29
C GLY A 175 -9.37 -0.54 -1.49
N TRP A 176 -8.67 -0.44 -2.64
CA TRP A 176 -9.28 -0.01 -3.89
C TRP A 176 -10.35 -0.99 -4.39
N VAL A 177 -10.07 -2.30 -4.37
CA VAL A 177 -11.04 -3.32 -4.78
C VAL A 177 -12.31 -3.25 -3.93
N PHE A 178 -12.21 -3.04 -2.62
CA PHE A 178 -13.40 -2.95 -1.77
C PHE A 178 -14.30 -1.80 -2.17
N ARG A 179 -13.73 -0.61 -2.36
CA ARG A 179 -14.49 0.59 -2.77
C ARG A 179 -15.14 0.39 -4.14
N GLU A 180 -14.41 -0.19 -5.09
CA GLU A 180 -14.94 -0.46 -6.44
C GLU A 180 -16.01 -1.55 -6.42
N ALA A 181 -15.86 -2.57 -5.58
CA ALA A 181 -16.83 -3.64 -5.41
C ALA A 181 -18.13 -3.11 -4.78
N GLU A 182 -18.03 -2.30 -3.72
CA GLU A 182 -19.16 -1.60 -3.10
C GLU A 182 -19.90 -0.75 -4.12
N ARG A 183 -19.18 0.07 -4.89
CA ARG A 183 -19.74 0.93 -5.93
C ARG A 183 -20.50 0.15 -7.01
N LYS A 184 -20.07 -1.08 -7.31
CA LYS A 184 -20.73 -1.97 -8.27
C LYS A 184 -21.84 -2.83 -7.67
N GLY A 185 -22.15 -2.68 -6.38
CA GLY A 185 -23.22 -3.42 -5.70
C GLY A 185 -22.84 -4.84 -5.27
N TYR A 186 -21.55 -5.18 -5.25
CA TYR A 186 -21.11 -6.43 -4.63
C TYR A 186 -21.24 -6.35 -3.12
N GLN A 187 -21.58 -7.47 -2.52
CA GLN A 187 -21.85 -7.61 -1.09
C GLN A 187 -20.64 -8.17 -0.33
N LYS A 188 -19.73 -8.85 -1.04
CA LYS A 188 -18.59 -9.55 -0.46
C LYS A 188 -17.43 -9.63 -1.44
N VAL A 189 -16.22 -9.48 -0.93
CA VAL A 189 -14.97 -9.80 -1.64
C VAL A 189 -14.39 -11.07 -1.06
N VAL A 190 -13.89 -11.95 -1.93
CA VAL A 190 -13.18 -13.17 -1.55
C VAL A 190 -11.82 -13.24 -2.22
N THR A 191 -10.86 -13.92 -1.59
CA THR A 191 -9.61 -14.33 -2.23
C THR A 191 -9.02 -15.54 -1.52
N TYR A 192 -7.94 -16.08 -2.07
CA TYR A 192 -7.34 -17.32 -1.61
C TYR A 192 -5.82 -17.21 -1.55
N THR A 193 -5.23 -17.78 -0.51
CA THR A 193 -3.78 -17.94 -0.39
C THR A 193 -3.42 -19.42 -0.17
N HIS A 194 -2.20 -19.82 -0.51
CA HIS A 194 -1.64 -21.07 -0.02
C HIS A 194 -1.50 -21.04 1.51
N LEU A 195 -1.43 -22.21 2.13
CA LEU A 195 -1.37 -22.33 3.60
C LEU A 195 -0.08 -21.75 4.20
N HIS A 196 1.01 -21.72 3.44
CA HIS A 196 2.30 -21.18 3.89
C HIS A 196 2.40 -19.66 3.75
N GLU A 197 1.46 -19.01 3.06
CA GLU A 197 1.44 -17.55 2.92
C GLU A 197 0.91 -16.92 4.22
N SER A 198 1.61 -15.91 4.73
CA SER A 198 1.34 -15.34 6.06
C SER A 198 -0.03 -14.67 6.18
N GLY A 199 -0.59 -14.17 5.08
CA GLY A 199 -1.85 -13.41 5.06
C GLY A 199 -1.79 -12.05 5.77
N VAL A 200 -0.60 -11.53 6.09
CA VAL A 200 -0.44 -10.27 6.84
C VAL A 200 -1.08 -9.09 6.12
N SER A 201 -0.87 -8.96 4.81
CA SER A 201 -1.48 -7.90 3.99
C SER A 201 -3.00 -8.00 3.91
N LEU A 202 -3.55 -9.22 3.96
CA LEU A 202 -5.00 -9.46 3.95
C LEU A 202 -5.63 -9.02 5.26
N ARG A 203 -5.05 -9.43 6.39
CA ARG A 203 -5.48 -8.97 7.72
C ARG A 203 -5.38 -7.44 7.86
N ALA A 204 -4.26 -6.85 7.41
CA ALA A 204 -4.08 -5.41 7.43
C ALA A 204 -5.08 -4.66 6.53
N ALA A 205 -5.52 -5.26 5.42
CA ALA A 205 -6.59 -4.72 4.59
C ALA A 205 -7.99 -4.93 5.21
N GLY A 206 -8.12 -5.75 6.25
CA GLY A 206 -9.38 -6.06 6.92
C GLY A 206 -10.18 -7.18 6.24
N PHE A 207 -9.50 -8.14 5.64
CA PHE A 207 -10.07 -9.48 5.41
C PHE A 207 -10.08 -10.28 6.72
N PHE A 208 -10.99 -11.25 6.80
CA PHE A 208 -10.97 -12.31 7.80
C PHE A 208 -10.95 -13.68 7.13
N GLU A 209 -10.46 -14.67 7.85
CA GLU A 209 -10.37 -16.04 7.36
C GLU A 209 -11.72 -16.76 7.49
N ASP A 210 -12.17 -17.40 6.42
CA ASP A 210 -13.46 -18.09 6.30
C ASP A 210 -13.27 -19.59 5.99
N GLY A 211 -12.17 -20.14 6.51
CA GLY A 211 -11.83 -21.57 6.44
C GLY A 211 -10.93 -21.97 5.27
N LEU A 212 -10.76 -23.29 5.14
CA LEU A 212 -9.89 -23.91 4.15
C LEU A 212 -10.71 -24.54 3.02
N THR A 213 -10.22 -24.44 1.79
CA THR A 213 -10.78 -25.22 0.68
C THR A 213 -10.48 -26.70 0.88
N ALA A 214 -11.36 -27.60 0.41
CA ALA A 214 -11.14 -29.04 0.44
C ALA A 214 -9.84 -29.49 -0.27
N GLY A 215 -9.30 -28.66 -1.18
CA GLY A 215 -8.25 -29.07 -2.12
C GLY A 215 -8.86 -29.89 -3.28
N GLY A 216 -8.01 -30.52 -4.07
CA GLY A 216 -8.44 -31.40 -5.18
C GLY A 216 -8.08 -30.87 -6.58
N SER A 217 -8.02 -31.79 -7.52
CA SER A 217 -7.72 -31.48 -8.92
C SER A 217 -8.98 -31.05 -9.66
N TRP A 218 -8.86 -29.98 -10.44
CA TRP A 218 -9.86 -29.59 -11.42
C TRP A 218 -9.80 -30.45 -12.70
N HIS A 219 -8.87 -31.41 -12.77
CA HIS A 219 -8.80 -32.39 -13.83
C HIS A 219 -9.99 -33.35 -13.75
N ARG A 220 -10.72 -33.49 -14.87
CA ARG A 220 -11.75 -34.50 -15.08
C ARG A 220 -11.47 -35.18 -16.41
N ALA A 221 -11.78 -36.47 -16.56
CA ALA A 221 -11.55 -37.19 -17.82
C ALA A 221 -12.19 -36.46 -19.03
N ASN A 222 -13.42 -35.95 -18.85
CA ASN A 222 -14.14 -35.19 -19.87
C ASN A 222 -13.79 -33.69 -19.93
N ARG A 223 -12.86 -33.23 -19.07
CA ARG A 223 -12.31 -31.86 -19.09
C ARG A 223 -10.86 -31.88 -18.61
N PRO A 224 -9.93 -32.37 -19.46
CA PRO A 224 -8.53 -32.47 -19.09
C PRO A 224 -7.96 -31.08 -18.79
N ARG A 225 -7.15 -31.00 -17.74
CA ARG A 225 -6.34 -29.83 -17.41
C ARG A 225 -4.91 -30.31 -17.13
N PRO A 226 -4.15 -30.65 -18.17
CA PRO A 226 -2.85 -31.32 -18.02
C PRO A 226 -1.81 -30.47 -17.26
N ASN A 227 -1.96 -29.15 -17.26
CA ASN A 227 -1.08 -28.21 -16.56
C ASN A 227 -1.72 -27.61 -15.29
N ALA A 228 -2.67 -28.30 -14.67
CA ALA A 228 -3.24 -27.83 -13.41
C ALA A 228 -2.17 -27.92 -12.30
N PRO A 229 -1.97 -26.87 -11.49
CA PRO A 229 -1.10 -26.95 -10.32
C PRO A 229 -1.53 -28.11 -9.42
N GLU A 230 -0.57 -28.67 -8.68
CA GLU A 230 -0.87 -29.76 -7.77
C GLU A 230 -1.97 -29.35 -6.78
N PRO A 231 -2.98 -30.20 -6.57
CA PRO A 231 -4.07 -29.93 -5.65
C PRO A 231 -3.63 -29.60 -4.22
N SER A 232 -3.54 -28.33 -3.87
CA SER A 232 -3.30 -27.92 -2.49
C SER A 232 -4.55 -27.34 -1.84
N LYS A 233 -4.71 -27.58 -0.53
CA LYS A 233 -5.64 -26.78 0.27
C LYS A 233 -5.19 -25.31 0.22
N LYS A 234 -6.16 -24.40 0.19
CA LYS A 234 -5.97 -22.95 0.23
C LYS A 234 -6.77 -22.36 1.37
N ARG A 235 -6.26 -21.29 1.95
CA ARG A 235 -6.97 -20.48 2.94
C ARG A 235 -7.88 -19.50 2.21
N ARG A 236 -9.16 -19.49 2.56
CA ARG A 236 -10.14 -18.56 2.02
C ARG A 236 -10.22 -17.34 2.91
N TRP A 237 -10.15 -16.18 2.28
CA TRP A 237 -10.27 -14.88 2.93
C TRP A 237 -11.50 -14.18 2.40
N ILE A 238 -12.31 -13.61 3.30
CA ILE A 238 -13.49 -12.84 2.91
C ILE A 238 -13.52 -11.49 3.59
N ARG A 239 -14.23 -10.56 2.96
CA ARG A 239 -14.63 -9.28 3.54
C ARG A 239 -16.06 -9.00 3.11
N ASP A 240 -16.94 -8.82 4.09
CA ASP A 240 -18.28 -8.30 3.86
C ASP A 240 -18.21 -6.80 3.58
N LEU A 241 -18.92 -6.37 2.53
CA LEU A 241 -18.99 -4.98 2.06
C LEU A 241 -20.29 -4.29 2.49
N ILE A 242 -21.33 -5.09 2.74
CA ILE A 242 -22.53 -4.58 3.37
C ILE A 242 -22.15 -4.24 4.81
N LYS A 243 -22.34 -2.98 5.21
CA LYS A 243 -22.38 -2.64 6.63
C LYS A 243 -23.50 -3.49 7.21
N SER A 244 -23.18 -4.43 8.12
CA SER A 244 -24.22 -4.90 9.03
C SER A 244 -24.91 -3.67 9.58
N ASP A 245 -26.22 -3.74 9.83
CA ASP A 245 -26.91 -2.78 10.67
C ASP A 245 -26.28 -2.90 12.08
N ALA A 246 -25.08 -2.33 12.21
CA ALA A 246 -24.30 -2.37 13.41
C ALA A 246 -25.05 -1.49 14.39
N ALA A 247 -25.33 -2.05 15.56
CA ALA A 247 -25.95 -1.36 16.67
C ALA A 247 -25.41 0.07 16.80
N PRO A 248 -26.26 1.07 17.09
CA PRO A 248 -25.86 2.47 17.14
C PRO A 248 -24.60 2.63 18.03
N PRO A 249 -23.72 3.60 17.72
CA PRO A 249 -22.51 3.85 18.50
C PRO A 249 -22.82 3.80 20.00
N ARG A 250 -21.93 3.22 20.81
CA ARG A 250 -22.09 3.13 22.29
C ARG A 250 -22.54 4.45 22.92
N GLN A 251 -22.11 5.58 22.35
CA GLN A 251 -22.51 6.93 22.75
C GLN A 251 -24.02 7.20 22.57
N LEU A 252 -24.64 6.75 21.47
CA LEU A 252 -26.09 6.82 21.26
C LEU A 252 -26.87 5.81 22.12
N ALA A 253 -26.27 4.68 22.50
CA ALA A 253 -26.89 3.73 23.44
C ALA A 253 -26.93 4.23 24.89
N LEU A 254 -26.15 5.27 25.24
CA LEU A 254 -26.16 5.93 26.56
C LEU A 254 -27.23 7.02 26.68
N PHE A 255 -27.74 7.56 25.56
CA PHE A 255 -28.74 8.63 25.56
C PHE A 255 -30.01 8.31 26.37
N PRO A 256 -30.60 7.11 26.27
CA PRO A 256 -31.78 6.76 27.07
C PRO A 256 -31.50 6.70 28.59
N LYS A 257 -30.28 6.30 29.00
CA LYS A 257 -29.88 6.30 30.41
C LYS A 257 -29.68 7.73 30.95
N LEU A 258 -29.01 8.58 30.17
CA LEU A 258 -28.79 9.98 30.53
C LEU A 258 -30.10 10.78 30.59
N GLN A 259 -31.07 10.50 29.71
CA GLN A 259 -32.39 11.12 29.79
C GLN A 259 -33.16 10.72 31.05
N LYS A 260 -33.06 9.45 31.47
CA LYS A 260 -33.71 8.95 32.68
C LYS A 260 -33.08 9.53 33.95
N GLU A 261 -31.74 9.54 34.02
CA GLU A 261 -31.01 10.17 35.14
C GLU A 261 -31.25 11.68 35.22
N CYS A 262 -31.41 12.36 34.07
CA CYS A 262 -31.74 13.78 34.02
C CYS A 262 -33.20 14.07 34.43
N SER A 263 -34.16 13.18 34.11
CA SER A 263 -35.54 13.36 34.59
C SER A 263 -35.65 13.14 36.09
N ASP A 264 -34.95 12.14 36.63
CA ASP A 264 -35.01 11.80 38.05
C ASP A 264 -34.37 12.91 38.90
N THR A 265 -33.20 13.44 38.49
CA THR A 265 -32.55 14.57 39.17
C THR A 265 -33.27 15.91 39.02
N TYR A 266 -34.02 16.13 37.93
CA TYR A 266 -34.85 17.33 37.75
C TYR A 266 -36.10 17.30 38.65
N LEU A 267 -36.75 16.14 38.77
CA LEU A 267 -37.92 15.96 39.63
C LEU A 267 -37.57 16.04 41.12
N GLU A 268 -36.41 15.53 41.53
CA GLU A 268 -35.92 15.67 42.91
C GLU A 268 -35.66 17.13 43.31
N ARG A 269 -35.16 17.97 42.39
CA ARG A 269 -34.94 19.42 42.63
C ARG A 269 -36.22 20.25 42.66
N LEU A 270 -37.32 19.76 42.07
CA LEU A 270 -38.63 20.41 42.15
C LEU A 270 -39.40 20.02 43.41
N ALA A 271 -39.00 18.93 44.09
CA ALA A 271 -39.62 18.44 45.32
C ALA A 271 -38.93 18.94 46.60
N SER A 272 -37.81 19.65 46.48
CA SER A 272 -37.05 20.33 47.55
C SER A 272 -37.24 21.84 47.50
#